data_AF-A0A073ITD7-F1
#
_entry.id   AF-A0A073ITD7-F1
#
_cell.length_a   1.000
_cell.length_b   1.000
_cell.length_c   1.000
_cell.angle_alpha   90.00
_cell.angle_beta   90.00
_cell.angle_gamma   90.00
#
_symmetry.space_group_name_H-M   'P 1'
#
loop_
_entity.id
_entity.type
_entity.pdbx_description
1 polymer ?
#
loop_
_entity_poly.entity_id
_entity_poly.type
_entity_poly.pdbx_seq_one_letter_code
_entity_poly.pdbx_strand_id
1 'polypeptide(L)' 'MKLARATKAKIRMPHGYAPLFFVAAAARPSCFYELGRGFSDKRAHHPLHSAKFEADERCVETGVELHIAGALALLDKK' A
#
# COMPACT_ATOMS: atom_id res chain seq x y z
N MET A 1 5.68 -10.20 23.42
CA MET A 1 5.50 -9.40 22.20
C MET A 1 5.28 -7.94 22.58
N LYS A 2 6.22 -7.03 22.24
CA LYS A 2 6.09 -5.60 22.56
C LYS A 2 5.29 -4.89 21.47
N LEU A 3 4.15 -4.31 21.83
CA LEU A 3 3.36 -3.43 20.97
C LEU A 3 4.15 -2.13 20.69
N ALA A 4 4.38 -1.81 19.41
CA ALA A 4 5.00 -0.55 19.04
C ALA A 4 4.03 0.62 19.31
N ARG A 5 4.48 1.60 20.10
CA ARG A 5 3.79 2.87 20.34
C ARG A 5 3.62 3.63 19.02
N ALA A 6 2.43 4.18 18.78
CA ALA A 6 2.18 5.12 17.71
C ALA A 6 2.95 6.44 17.96
N THR A 7 4.19 6.51 17.49
CA THR A 7 4.94 7.76 17.39
C THR A 7 4.44 8.54 16.17
N LYS A 8 4.24 9.86 16.34
CA LYS A 8 3.90 10.83 15.28
C LYS A 8 4.53 10.40 13.95
N ALA A 9 3.70 9.99 12.99
CA ALA A 9 4.16 9.51 11.70
C ALA A 9 4.86 10.67 10.99
N LYS A 10 6.19 10.68 11.02
CA LYS A 10 6.99 11.48 10.09
C LYS A 10 6.68 10.91 8.72
N ILE A 11 5.83 11.58 7.94
CA ILE A 11 5.51 11.17 6.57
C ILE A 11 6.81 11.24 5.77
N ARG A 12 7.50 10.10 5.67
CA ARG A 12 8.67 9.93 4.83
C ARG A 12 8.13 9.50 3.48
N MET A 13 8.19 10.39 2.49
CA MET A 13 7.85 10.06 1.11
C MET A 13 8.91 9.07 0.59
N PRO A 14 8.58 7.80 0.34
CA PRO A 14 9.57 6.84 -0.14
C PRO A 14 9.88 7.02 -1.64
N HIS A 15 9.00 7.71 -2.36
CA HIS A 15 9.07 7.96 -3.79
C HIS A 15 8.86 9.46 -4.07
N GLY A 16 9.46 10.00 -5.14
CA GLY A 16 9.45 11.43 -5.51
C GLY A 16 8.08 12.03 -5.89
N TYR A 17 6.99 11.39 -5.49
CA TYR A 17 5.61 11.79 -5.75
C TYR A 17 4.87 11.91 -4.42
N ALA A 18 4.11 13.00 -4.25
CA ALA A 18 3.24 13.21 -3.10
C ALA A 18 1.77 12.96 -3.52
N PRO A 19 1.28 11.71 -3.51
CA PRO A 19 -0.12 11.41 -3.78
C PRO A 19 -1.02 12.13 -2.76
N LEU A 20 -2.23 12.51 -3.21
CA LEU A 20 -3.28 13.14 -2.41
C LEU A 20 -3.54 12.42 -1.08
N PHE A 21 -3.29 11.10 -1.03
CA PHE A 21 -3.29 10.28 0.17
C PHE A 21 -2.55 10.94 1.35
N PHE A 22 -1.38 11.54 1.13
CA PHE A 22 -0.56 12.10 2.22
C PHE A 22 -1.19 13.33 2.88
N VAL A 23 -2.04 14.07 2.15
CA VAL A 23 -2.82 15.18 2.72
C VAL A 23 -3.87 14.63 3.68
N ALA A 24 -4.58 13.57 3.29
CA ALA A 24 -5.55 12.90 4.17
C ALA A 24 -4.87 12.23 5.38
N ALA A 25 -3.70 11.63 5.18
CA ALA A 25 -2.92 10.97 6.22
C ALA A 25 -2.38 11.93 7.30
N ALA A 26 -2.30 13.23 7.02
CA ALA A 26 -1.91 14.22 8.01
C ALA A 26 -2.96 14.40 9.14
N ALA A 27 -4.23 14.10 8.85
CA ALA A 27 -5.32 14.32 9.80
C ALA A 27 -5.57 13.14 10.76
N ARG A 28 -5.16 11.91 10.40
CA ARG A 28 -5.45 10.69 11.18
C ARG A 28 -4.33 9.66 11.05
N PRO A 29 -4.09 8.80 12.06
CA PRO A 29 -3.21 7.65 11.92
C PRO A 29 -3.63 6.83 10.69
N SER A 30 -2.73 6.74 9.71
CA SER A 30 -3.00 6.16 8.40
C SER A 30 -1.82 5.30 7.97
N CYS A 31 -2.08 4.37 7.04
CA CYS A 31 -1.07 3.48 6.47
C CYS A 31 -1.15 3.52 4.94
N PHE A 32 0.01 3.58 4.29
CA PHE A 32 0.16 3.40 2.84
C PHE A 32 1.14 2.26 2.60
N TYR A 33 0.84 1.39 1.66
CA TYR A 33 1.68 0.26 1.30
C TYR A 33 1.68 0.06 -0.21
N GLU A 34 2.73 -0.59 -0.69
CA GLU A 34 2.86 -0.96 -2.10
C GLU A 34 2.54 -2.44 -2.26
N LEU A 35 1.79 -2.76 -3.31
CA LEU A 35 1.45 -4.12 -3.67
C LEU A 35 2.21 -4.51 -4.93
N GLY A 36 2.85 -5.68 -4.91
CA GLY A 36 3.48 -6.25 -6.08
C GLY A 36 2.44 -6.51 -7.17
N ARG A 37 2.72 -6.05 -8.40
CA ARG A 37 1.86 -6.26 -9.58
C ARG A 37 2.60 -6.97 -10.71
N GLY A 38 3.79 -7.49 -10.43
CA GLY A 38 4.64 -8.13 -11.42
C GLY A 38 4.18 -9.56 -11.71
N PHE A 39 4.08 -9.89 -12.99
CA PHE A 39 3.97 -11.26 -13.48
C PHE A 39 5.17 -12.11 -13.04
N SER A 40 4.91 -13.27 -12.46
CA SER A 40 5.95 -14.25 -12.09
C SER A 40 6.68 -14.84 -13.30
N ASP A 41 6.06 -14.78 -14.47
CA ASP A 41 6.42 -15.47 -15.70
C ASP A 41 6.88 -14.54 -16.84
N LYS A 42 6.76 -13.22 -16.69
CA LYS A 42 7.25 -12.26 -17.70
C LYS A 42 8.64 -11.71 -17.31
N ARG A 43 9.51 -11.57 -18.32
CA ARG A 43 10.85 -10.98 -18.17
C ARG A 43 10.87 -9.46 -18.03
N ALA A 44 9.80 -8.76 -18.45
CA ALA A 44 9.78 -7.31 -18.51
C ALA A 44 8.60 -6.74 -17.69
N HIS A 45 8.92 -5.80 -16.81
CA HIS A 45 7.96 -4.95 -16.11
C HIS A 45 8.17 -3.51 -16.55
N HIS A 46 7.15 -2.91 -17.15
CA HIS A 46 7.16 -1.50 -17.50
C HIS A 46 6.70 -0.66 -16.30
N PRO A 47 7.28 0.53 -16.08
CA PRO A 47 6.93 1.38 -14.92
C PRO A 47 5.52 1.97 -15.07
N LEU A 48 4.96 2.43 -13.95
CA LEU A 48 3.76 3.29 -13.97
C LEU A 48 3.97 4.48 -14.92
N HIS A 49 2.90 4.89 -15.59
CA HIS A 49 2.87 5.92 -16.64
C HIS A 49 3.55 5.54 -17.98
N SER A 50 4.03 4.31 -18.15
CA SER A 50 4.38 3.80 -19.47
C SER A 50 3.14 3.41 -20.28
N ALA A 51 3.12 3.65 -21.59
CA ALA A 51 2.08 3.13 -22.48
C ALA A 51 2.09 1.59 -22.58
N LYS A 52 3.17 0.93 -22.13
CA LYS A 52 3.31 -0.53 -22.05
C LYS A 52 3.06 -1.06 -20.65
N PHE A 53 2.57 -0.22 -19.73
CA PHE A 53 2.29 -0.64 -18.37
C PHE A 53 1.22 -1.74 -18.37
N GLU A 54 1.51 -2.83 -17.66
CA GLU A 54 0.61 -3.96 -17.49
C GLU A 54 0.75 -4.46 -16.05
N ALA A 55 -0.36 -4.87 -15.44
CA ALA A 55 -0.40 -5.43 -14.10
C ALA A 55 -0.89 -6.87 -14.16
N ASP A 56 -0.30 -7.73 -13.35
CA ASP A 56 -0.83 -9.07 -13.11
C ASP A 56 -2.11 -8.97 -12.27
N GLU A 57 -3.26 -9.27 -12.86
CA GLU A 57 -4.57 -9.13 -12.21
C GLU A 57 -4.74 -9.97 -10.94
N ARG A 58 -3.89 -11.00 -10.73
CA ARG A 58 -3.83 -11.74 -9.47
C ARG A 58 -3.51 -10.83 -8.27
N CYS A 59 -2.87 -9.68 -8.50
CA CYS A 59 -2.64 -8.70 -7.45
C CYS A 59 -3.95 -8.09 -6.89
N VAL A 60 -5.06 -8.11 -7.65
CA VAL A 60 -6.34 -7.56 -7.18
C VAL A 60 -6.85 -8.37 -6.00
N GLU A 61 -6.84 -9.70 -6.10
CA GLU A 61 -7.27 -10.60 -5.03
C GLU A 61 -6.45 -10.39 -3.75
N THR A 62 -5.12 -10.38 -3.88
CA THR A 62 -4.21 -10.10 -2.75
C THR A 62 -4.46 -8.72 -2.14
N GLY A 63 -4.73 -7.70 -2.96
CA GLY A 63 -5.03 -6.36 -2.47
C GLY A 63 -6.33 -6.30 -1.67
N VAL A 64 -7.38 -6.98 -2.14
CA VAL A 64 -8.67 -7.08 -1.43
C VAL A 64 -8.49 -7.78 -0.09
N GLU A 65 -7.77 -8.90 -0.06
CA GLU A 65 -7.49 -9.65 1.17
C GLU A 65 -6.77 -8.78 2.19
N LEU A 66 -5.70 -8.06 1.79
CA LEU A 66 -4.95 -7.16 2.65
C LEU A 66 -5.84 -6.05 3.23
N HIS A 67 -6.72 -5.47 2.42
CA HIS A 67 -7.67 -4.45 2.88
C HIS A 67 -8.65 -4.99 3.93
N ILE A 68 -9.25 -6.16 3.67
CA ILE A 68 -10.23 -6.78 4.58
C ILE A 68 -9.55 -7.21 5.88
N ALA A 69 -8.43 -7.94 5.79
CA ALA A 69 -7.69 -8.40 6.95
C ALA A 69 -7.23 -7.23 7.83
N GLY A 70 -6.74 -6.14 7.22
CA GLY A 70 -6.35 -4.93 7.94
C GLY A 70 -7.52 -4.26 8.66
N ALA A 71 -8.70 -4.20 8.02
CA ALA A 71 -9.90 -3.65 8.64
C ALA A 71 -10.39 -4.51 9.81
N LEU A 72 -10.49 -5.83 9.62
CA LEU A 72 -10.90 -6.76 10.68
C LEU A 72 -9.94 -6.73 11.86
N ALA A 73 -8.63 -6.78 11.62
CA ALA A 73 -7.62 -6.71 12.68
C ALA A 73 -7.65 -5.40 13.47
N LEU A 74 -8.14 -4.30 12.88
CA LEU A 74 -8.36 -3.04 13.59
C LEU A 74 -9.64 -3.07 14.43
N LEU A 75 -10.70 -3.68 13.91
CA LEU A 75 -11.99 -3.79 14.58
C LEU A 75 -11.96 -4.80 15.74
N ASP A 76 -11.25 -5.91 15.59
CA ASP A 76 -11.08 -6.96 16.61
C ASP A 76 -10.20 -6.50 17.79
N LYS A 77 -9.41 -5.44 17.62
CA LYS A 77 -8.57 -4.85 18.68
C LYS A 77 -9.33 -3.92 19.62
N LYS A 78 -10.65 -3.77 19.46
CA LYS A 78 -11.50 -2.96 20.33
C LYS A 78 -12.05 -3.77 21.50
#